data_AF-A0A2M9PET6-F1
#
_entry.id   AF-A0A2M9PET6-F1
#
_cell.length_a   1.000
_cell.length_b   1.000
_cell.length_c   1.000
_cell.angle_alpha   90.00
_cell.angle_beta   90.00
_cell.angle_gamma   90.00
#
_symmetry.space_group_name_H-M   'P 1'
#
loop_
_entity.id
_entity.type
_entity.pdbx_description
1 polymer ?
#
loop_
_entity_poly.entity_id
_entity_poly.type
_entity_poly.pdbx_seq_one_letter_code
_entity_poly.pdbx_strand_id
1 'polypeptide(L)'
;MGRSVVPISDQIARYEISGVITDDVARDDLLAELAETEAVRAVVLRINSPGGTTAGSEALFASIREIAEIKPVVAVLGEVAASGGYWLATAADRIHVDPNSITGSIGVIYAAFGFPELLARHGVERRVHTAGEDKSLLDPFRPERPKDVERLKRLQAEIHENFIDQVKTRRGDRLKGDDLFTGEIWVGAGAIEVGLVDEIGHLAPTMHRLYGEKTKFRVLSRAAPDAPPRPARPLGAAVRGRGARTLDPFRIDRAMIVKLALFLLLVLVALGFVGRLLPRPKGPPARRVEA
;
A
#
# COMPACT_ATOMS: atom_id res chain seq x y z
N MET A 1 -35.63 -26.59 -29.51
CA MET A 1 -35.33 -25.68 -28.37
C MET A 1 -33.86 -25.33 -28.45
N GLY A 2 -33.55 -24.11 -28.91
CA GLY A 2 -32.18 -23.65 -29.08
C GLY A 2 -31.51 -23.48 -27.72
N ARG A 3 -30.29 -24.00 -27.58
CA ARG A 3 -29.39 -23.62 -26.49
C ARG A 3 -29.23 -22.11 -26.55
N SER A 4 -29.69 -21.42 -25.51
CA SER A 4 -29.38 -20.01 -25.29
C SER A 4 -27.86 -19.88 -25.20
N VAL A 5 -27.23 -19.54 -26.31
CA VAL A 5 -25.88 -18.98 -26.31
C VAL A 5 -26.02 -17.65 -25.58
N VAL A 6 -25.69 -17.65 -24.29
CA VAL A 6 -25.45 -16.40 -23.58
C VAL A 6 -24.35 -15.70 -24.39
N PRO A 7 -24.58 -14.49 -24.92
CA PRO A 7 -23.56 -13.80 -25.70
C PRO A 7 -22.32 -13.66 -24.82
N ILE A 8 -21.15 -13.98 -25.40
CA ILE A 8 -19.81 -13.80 -24.82
C ILE A 8 -19.82 -12.45 -24.11
N SER A 9 -19.80 -12.47 -22.77
CA SER A 9 -20.34 -11.34 -22.01
C SER A 9 -19.39 -10.16 -21.99
N ASP A 10 -19.93 -8.93 -22.02
CA ASP A 10 -19.20 -7.66 -21.89
C ASP A 10 -18.62 -7.41 -20.46
N GLN A 11 -18.25 -8.46 -19.73
CA GLN A 11 -17.80 -8.32 -18.34
C GLN A 11 -16.34 -7.90 -18.25
N ILE A 12 -16.10 -6.98 -17.32
CA ILE A 12 -14.77 -6.58 -16.87
C ILE A 12 -14.61 -7.07 -15.44
N ALA A 13 -13.55 -7.84 -15.18
CA ALA A 13 -13.20 -8.22 -13.83
C ALA A 13 -12.56 -7.03 -13.13
N ARG A 14 -13.06 -6.65 -11.96
CA ARG A 14 -12.46 -5.62 -11.11
C ARG A 14 -11.84 -6.29 -9.89
N TYR A 15 -10.54 -6.11 -9.73
CA TYR A 15 -9.80 -6.58 -8.58
C TYR A 15 -9.30 -5.37 -7.74
N GLU A 16 -9.56 -5.42 -6.43
CA GLU A 16 -9.19 -4.37 -5.48
C GLU A 16 -7.91 -4.75 -4.74
N ILE A 17 -6.90 -3.90 -4.83
CA ILE A 17 -5.66 -4.01 -4.05
C ILE A 17 -5.66 -2.83 -3.09
N SER A 18 -5.96 -3.07 -1.81
CA SER A 18 -6.09 -2.02 -0.80
C SER A 18 -5.25 -2.30 0.43
N GLY A 19 -4.60 -1.26 0.95
CA GLY A 19 -3.79 -1.36 2.17
C GLY A 19 -2.41 -1.97 1.93
N VAL A 20 -1.83 -2.55 2.98
CA VAL A 20 -0.47 -3.11 2.94
C VAL A 20 -0.45 -4.41 2.16
N ILE A 21 0.48 -4.53 1.21
CA ILE A 21 0.65 -5.74 0.40
C ILE A 21 1.48 -6.77 1.16
N THR A 22 0.99 -8.00 1.22
CA THR A 22 1.71 -9.17 1.70
C THR A 22 1.53 -10.32 0.70
N ASP A 23 2.30 -11.38 0.91
CA ASP A 23 2.08 -12.65 0.22
C ASP A 23 0.71 -13.24 0.59
N ASP A 24 -0.02 -13.76 -0.40
CA ASP A 24 -1.37 -14.33 -0.25
C ASP A 24 -1.68 -15.29 -1.42
N VAL A 25 -1.41 -16.58 -1.20
CA VAL A 25 -1.61 -17.63 -2.20
C VAL A 25 -3.06 -17.73 -2.68
N ALA A 26 -4.03 -17.55 -1.78
CA ALA A 26 -5.45 -17.69 -2.13
C ALA A 26 -5.93 -16.55 -3.06
N ARG A 27 -5.34 -15.36 -2.92
CA ARG A 27 -5.52 -14.28 -3.90
C ARG A 27 -4.95 -14.66 -5.25
N ASP A 28 -3.76 -15.25 -5.27
CA ASP A 28 -3.04 -15.54 -6.51
C ASP A 28 -3.77 -16.63 -7.31
N ASP A 29 -4.33 -17.64 -6.63
CA ASP A 29 -5.23 -18.64 -7.23
C ASP A 29 -6.49 -18.00 -7.83
N LEU A 30 -7.13 -17.07 -7.11
CA LEU A 30 -8.29 -16.33 -7.61
C LEU A 30 -7.96 -15.54 -8.88
N LEU A 31 -6.76 -14.96 -8.97
CA LEU A 31 -6.28 -14.23 -10.14
C LEU A 31 -6.04 -15.18 -11.32
N ALA A 32 -5.47 -16.36 -11.08
CA ALA A 32 -5.31 -17.39 -12.11
C ALA A 32 -6.66 -17.85 -12.69
N GLU A 33 -7.69 -18.05 -11.86
CA GLU A 33 -9.05 -18.39 -12.34
C GLU A 33 -9.63 -17.33 -13.30
N LEU A 34 -9.25 -16.06 -13.13
CA LEU A 34 -9.71 -14.99 -14.03
C LEU A 34 -9.08 -15.08 -15.41
N ALA A 35 -7.84 -15.54 -15.51
CA ALA A 35 -7.17 -15.73 -16.78
C ALA A 35 -8.01 -16.66 -17.68
N GLU A 36 -8.51 -17.75 -17.10
CA GLU A 36 -9.28 -18.79 -17.80
C GLU A 36 -10.76 -18.47 -18.00
N THR A 37 -11.29 -17.40 -17.38
CA THR A 37 -12.71 -17.07 -17.50
C THR A 37 -13.01 -16.38 -18.85
N GLU A 38 -13.54 -17.14 -19.83
CA GLU A 38 -13.90 -16.65 -21.19
C GLU A 38 -14.86 -15.45 -21.19
N ALA A 39 -15.75 -15.39 -20.20
CA ALA A 39 -16.73 -14.32 -20.04
C ALA A 39 -16.09 -12.95 -19.70
N VAL A 40 -14.83 -12.92 -19.26
CA VAL A 40 -14.10 -11.71 -18.85
C VAL A 40 -13.18 -11.25 -19.98
N ARG A 41 -13.48 -10.06 -20.53
CA ARG A 41 -12.72 -9.48 -21.65
C ARG A 41 -11.44 -8.76 -21.25
N ALA A 42 -11.40 -8.21 -20.05
CA ALA A 42 -10.24 -7.53 -19.49
C ALA A 42 -10.35 -7.43 -17.96
N VAL A 43 -9.22 -7.15 -17.32
CA VAL A 43 -9.12 -6.95 -15.88
C VAL A 43 -8.77 -5.50 -15.58
N VAL A 44 -9.48 -4.90 -14.62
CA VAL A 44 -9.09 -3.62 -14.03
C VAL A 44 -8.62 -3.82 -12.60
N LEU A 45 -7.40 -3.38 -12.32
CA LEU A 45 -6.82 -3.31 -10.99
C LEU A 45 -7.13 -1.94 -10.40
N ARG A 46 -7.89 -1.90 -9.31
CA ARG A 46 -8.02 -0.69 -8.50
C ARG A 46 -7.00 -0.76 -7.38
N ILE A 47 -5.98 0.08 -7.44
CA ILE A 47 -4.85 0.04 -6.50
C ILE A 47 -4.94 1.21 -5.54
N ASN A 48 -5.15 0.95 -4.26
CA ASN A 48 -5.10 1.92 -3.18
C ASN A 48 -4.18 1.43 -2.05
N SER A 49 -2.87 1.48 -2.29
CA SER A 49 -1.85 0.89 -1.43
C SER A 49 -0.63 1.81 -1.25
N PRO A 50 -0.12 1.98 -0.02
CA PRO A 50 1.16 2.63 0.22
C PRO A 50 2.37 1.73 -0.05
N GLY A 51 2.16 0.46 -0.43
CA GLY A 51 3.19 -0.55 -0.59
C GLY A 51 3.03 -1.72 0.36
N GLY A 52 4.12 -2.45 0.60
CA GLY A 52 4.10 -3.64 1.44
C GLY A 52 5.41 -4.42 1.40
N THR A 53 5.33 -5.74 1.56
CA THR A 53 6.52 -6.60 1.47
C THR A 53 7.00 -6.71 0.03
N THR A 54 8.32 -6.80 -0.15
CA THR A 54 8.96 -6.87 -1.46
C THR A 54 8.58 -8.18 -2.17
N ALA A 55 8.75 -9.31 -1.49
CA ALA A 55 8.38 -10.63 -2.02
C ALA A 55 6.87 -10.76 -2.28
N GLY A 56 6.01 -10.19 -1.43
CA GLY A 56 4.56 -10.23 -1.64
C GLY A 56 4.09 -9.36 -2.81
N SER A 57 4.78 -8.23 -3.05
CA SER A 57 4.55 -7.40 -4.24
C SER A 57 5.00 -8.12 -5.52
N GLU A 58 6.14 -8.83 -5.47
CA GLU A 58 6.65 -9.57 -6.62
C GLU A 58 5.78 -10.78 -6.98
N ALA A 59 5.36 -11.58 -5.99
CA ALA A 59 4.47 -12.72 -6.23
C ALA A 59 3.18 -12.30 -6.94
N LEU A 60 2.53 -11.24 -6.43
CA LEU A 60 1.32 -10.69 -7.04
C LEU A 60 1.59 -10.06 -8.42
N PHE A 61 2.73 -9.38 -8.60
CA PHE A 61 3.14 -8.87 -9.90
C PHE A 61 3.20 -10.00 -10.94
N ALA A 62 3.85 -11.12 -10.59
CA ALA A 62 3.96 -12.29 -11.47
C ALA A 62 2.58 -12.84 -11.86
N SER A 63 1.67 -13.05 -10.89
CA SER A 63 0.31 -13.52 -11.17
C SER A 63 -0.48 -12.56 -12.06
N ILE A 64 -0.33 -11.25 -11.86
CA ILE A 64 -0.98 -10.25 -12.74
C ILE A 64 -0.39 -10.32 -14.16
N ARG A 65 0.92 -10.53 -14.29
CA ARG A 65 1.56 -10.65 -15.61
C ARG A 65 1.09 -11.88 -16.37
N GLU A 66 0.90 -13.01 -15.72
CA GLU A 66 0.31 -14.20 -16.35
C GLU A 66 -1.07 -13.91 -16.95
N ILE A 67 -1.93 -13.17 -16.23
CA ILE A 67 -3.22 -12.71 -16.78
C ILE A 67 -2.99 -11.80 -18.00
N ALA A 68 -2.05 -10.87 -17.91
CA ALA A 68 -1.80 -9.87 -18.94
C ALA A 68 -1.26 -10.45 -20.25
N GLU A 69 -0.66 -11.64 -20.22
CA GLU A 69 -0.29 -12.38 -21.44
C GLU A 69 -1.53 -12.90 -22.21
N ILE A 70 -2.67 -13.06 -21.52
CA ILE A 70 -3.89 -13.65 -22.08
C ILE A 70 -4.94 -12.58 -22.38
N LYS A 71 -5.09 -11.58 -21.49
CA LYS A 71 -6.11 -10.53 -21.61
C LYS A 71 -5.60 -9.18 -21.12
N PRO A 72 -6.11 -8.05 -21.68
CA PRO A 72 -5.67 -6.72 -21.26
C PRO A 72 -5.88 -6.47 -19.76
N VAL A 73 -4.86 -5.90 -19.12
CA VAL A 73 -4.90 -5.45 -17.73
C VAL A 73 -4.72 -3.94 -17.65
N VAL A 74 -5.66 -3.26 -17.01
CA VAL A 74 -5.63 -1.81 -16.78
C VAL A 74 -5.50 -1.53 -15.29
N ALA A 75 -4.48 -0.78 -14.88
CA ALA A 75 -4.39 -0.25 -13.52
C ALA A 75 -5.05 1.12 -13.44
N VAL A 76 -5.85 1.33 -12.39
CA VAL A 76 -6.39 2.63 -12.03
C VAL A 76 -6.01 2.92 -10.58
N LEU A 77 -5.22 3.97 -10.39
CA LEU A 77 -4.69 4.33 -9.09
C LEU A 77 -5.77 5.01 -8.24
N GLY A 78 -5.82 4.65 -6.97
CA GLY A 78 -6.68 5.21 -5.94
C GLY A 78 -6.06 6.46 -5.32
N GLU A 79 -6.24 6.65 -4.01
CA GLU A 79 -5.64 7.79 -3.30
C GLU A 79 -4.11 7.67 -3.30
N VAL A 80 -3.60 6.46 -3.07
CA VAL A 80 -2.17 6.14 -3.05
C VAL A 80 -1.91 4.85 -3.82
N ALA A 81 -0.89 4.85 -4.66
CA ALA A 81 -0.29 3.65 -5.24
C ALA A 81 1.22 3.86 -5.32
N ALA A 82 1.89 3.71 -4.17
CA ALA A 82 3.29 4.04 -3.97
C ALA A 82 4.08 2.79 -3.54
N SER A 83 5.40 2.78 -3.75
CA SER A 83 6.29 1.67 -3.44
C SER A 83 5.75 0.35 -4.04
N GLY A 84 5.49 -0.69 -3.24
CA GLY A 84 4.84 -1.92 -3.71
C GLY A 84 3.52 -1.71 -4.45
N GLY A 85 2.75 -0.65 -4.16
CA GLY A 85 1.55 -0.31 -4.94
C GLY A 85 1.88 0.12 -6.37
N TYR A 86 2.95 0.89 -6.56
CA TYR A 86 3.44 1.24 -7.89
C TYR A 86 4.10 0.05 -8.60
N TRP A 87 4.83 -0.79 -7.85
CA TRP A 87 5.35 -2.09 -8.32
C TRP A 87 4.24 -2.88 -9.04
N LEU A 88 3.10 -3.06 -8.38
CA LEU A 88 1.95 -3.75 -8.96
C LEU A 88 1.28 -2.98 -10.11
N ALA A 89 1.24 -1.66 -10.05
CA ALA A 89 0.71 -0.86 -11.16
C ALA A 89 1.48 -1.12 -12.46
N THR A 90 2.80 -1.31 -12.38
CA THR A 90 3.63 -1.64 -13.56
C THR A 90 3.34 -3.01 -14.17
N ALA A 91 2.65 -3.91 -13.47
CA ALA A 91 2.20 -5.19 -14.04
C ALA A 91 1.13 -4.98 -15.13
N ALA A 92 0.34 -3.91 -15.04
CA ALA A 92 -0.68 -3.60 -16.02
C ALA A 92 -0.08 -3.15 -17.38
N ASP A 93 -0.91 -3.21 -18.43
CA ASP A 93 -0.55 -2.75 -19.77
C ASP A 93 -0.76 -1.23 -19.92
N ARG A 94 -1.68 -0.67 -19.12
CA ARG A 94 -1.94 0.78 -19.01
C ARG A 94 -2.20 1.17 -17.56
N ILE A 95 -1.69 2.33 -17.16
CA ILE A 95 -1.81 2.89 -15.81
C ILE A 95 -2.49 4.25 -15.88
N HIS A 96 -3.65 4.35 -15.25
CA HIS A 96 -4.41 5.59 -15.12
C HIS A 96 -4.35 6.13 -13.69
N VAL A 97 -4.25 7.45 -13.55
CA VAL A 97 -4.06 8.12 -12.26
C VAL A 97 -5.13 9.21 -12.05
N ASP A 98 -5.58 9.45 -10.82
CA ASP A 98 -6.36 10.66 -10.49
C ASP A 98 -5.42 11.88 -10.46
N PRO A 99 -5.90 13.10 -10.77
CA PRO A 99 -5.07 14.31 -10.64
C PRO A 99 -4.41 14.50 -9.27
N ASN A 100 -4.96 13.91 -8.21
CA ASN A 100 -4.47 14.00 -6.83
C ASN A 100 -3.99 12.66 -6.25
N SER A 101 -3.92 11.58 -7.04
CA SER A 101 -3.32 10.33 -6.57
C SER A 101 -1.83 10.54 -6.32
N ILE A 102 -1.32 9.91 -5.27
CA ILE A 102 0.12 9.83 -4.99
C ILE A 102 0.67 8.51 -5.53
N THR A 103 1.76 8.56 -6.29
CA THR A 103 2.43 7.38 -6.83
C THR A 103 3.95 7.51 -6.84
N GLY A 104 4.65 6.50 -7.36
CA GLY A 104 6.10 6.37 -7.30
C GLY A 104 6.55 5.77 -5.97
N SER A 105 7.38 6.49 -5.21
CA SER A 105 8.10 5.97 -4.05
C SER A 105 8.91 4.72 -4.41
N ILE A 106 9.62 4.77 -5.54
CA ILE A 106 10.42 3.66 -6.04
C ILE A 106 11.71 3.62 -5.21
N GLY A 107 11.73 2.74 -4.22
CA GLY A 107 12.81 2.63 -3.25
C GLY A 107 12.51 1.57 -2.20
N VAL A 108 13.51 1.25 -1.39
CA VAL A 108 13.46 0.21 -0.36
C VAL A 108 13.87 0.81 0.98
N ILE A 109 13.07 0.57 2.01
CA ILE A 109 13.33 1.10 3.34
C ILE A 109 13.38 -0.02 4.37
N TYR A 110 14.22 0.20 5.38
CA TYR A 110 14.18 -0.47 6.67
C TYR A 110 14.16 0.63 7.72
N ALA A 111 13.23 0.54 8.66
CA ALA A 111 13.09 1.51 9.73
C ALA A 111 12.90 0.78 11.06
N ALA A 112 13.70 1.18 12.05
CA ALA A 112 13.62 0.70 13.43
C ALA A 112 14.09 1.81 14.37
N PHE A 113 13.82 1.65 15.66
CA PHE A 113 14.30 2.54 16.71
C PHE A 113 15.50 1.92 17.43
N GLY A 114 16.40 2.76 17.96
CA GLY A 114 17.42 2.36 18.92
C GLY A 114 17.04 2.77 20.35
N PHE A 115 17.15 1.85 21.30
CA PHE A 115 16.86 2.06 22.72
C PHE A 115 18.00 1.71 23.71
N PRO A 116 19.29 1.53 23.34
CA PRO A 116 20.30 1.09 24.32
C PRO A 116 20.47 2.09 25.49
N GLU A 117 20.39 3.39 25.24
CA GLU A 117 20.51 4.41 26.29
C GLU A 117 19.29 4.46 27.20
N LEU A 118 18.10 4.21 26.66
CA LEU A 118 16.86 4.16 27.46
C LEU A 118 16.92 3.02 28.47
N LEU A 119 17.33 1.83 28.01
CA LEU A 119 17.49 0.66 28.88
C LEU A 119 18.53 0.92 29.97
N ALA A 120 19.68 1.49 29.61
CA ALA A 120 20.75 1.83 30.54
C ALA A 120 20.28 2.80 31.64
N ARG A 121 19.51 3.84 31.30
CA ARG A 121 18.97 4.82 32.28
C ARG A 121 18.02 4.22 33.30
N HIS A 122 17.33 3.13 32.94
CA HIS A 122 16.37 2.46 33.80
C HIS A 122 16.90 1.18 34.44
N GLY A 123 18.21 0.90 34.30
CA GLY A 123 18.82 -0.31 34.84
C GLY A 123 18.28 -1.61 34.23
N VAL A 124 17.71 -1.54 33.02
CA VAL A 124 17.18 -2.71 32.32
C VAL A 124 18.30 -3.36 31.54
N GLU A 125 18.64 -4.58 31.89
CA GLU A 125 19.65 -5.37 31.18
C GLU A 125 19.00 -6.26 30.12
N ARG A 126 19.61 -6.26 28.93
CA ARG A 126 19.17 -7.12 27.85
C ARG A 126 20.07 -8.35 27.70
N ARG A 127 19.48 -9.53 27.88
CA ARG A 127 20.15 -10.83 27.79
C ARG A 127 19.67 -11.59 26.55
N VAL A 128 20.55 -11.77 25.57
CA VAL A 128 20.24 -12.44 24.31
C VAL A 128 21.27 -13.55 24.08
N HIS A 129 20.78 -14.77 23.85
CA HIS A 129 21.58 -15.94 23.54
C HIS A 129 21.16 -16.46 22.17
N THR A 130 22.09 -16.59 21.22
CA THR A 130 21.79 -17.01 19.84
C THR A 130 22.67 -18.15 19.39
N ALA A 131 22.12 -19.01 18.52
CA ALA A 131 22.89 -19.87 17.63
C ALA A 131 23.10 -19.14 16.29
N GLY A 132 24.34 -19.04 15.83
CA GLY A 132 24.75 -18.24 14.67
C GLY A 132 25.10 -16.79 15.04
N GLU A 133 26.20 -16.27 14.46
CA GLU A 133 26.82 -15.00 14.86
C GLU A 133 25.97 -13.74 14.57
N ASP A 134 25.09 -13.82 13.57
CA ASP A 134 24.29 -12.68 13.10
C ASP A 134 22.77 -12.89 13.27
N LYS A 135 22.36 -13.84 14.12
CA LYS A 135 20.92 -14.13 14.35
C LYS A 135 20.17 -13.01 15.08
N SER A 136 20.90 -11.98 15.53
CA SER A 136 20.37 -10.77 16.17
C SER A 136 20.88 -9.52 15.43
N LEU A 137 20.73 -9.52 14.11
CA LEU A 137 21.04 -8.42 13.20
C LEU A 137 20.17 -7.17 13.51
N LEU A 138 20.76 -5.97 13.44
CA LEU A 138 20.07 -4.67 13.58
C LEU A 138 19.15 -4.58 14.80
N ASP A 139 19.69 -5.06 15.89
CA ASP A 139 18.93 -5.26 17.09
C ASP A 139 18.68 -3.90 17.81
N PRO A 140 17.40 -3.51 18.01
CA PRO A 140 17.04 -2.17 18.45
C PRO A 140 17.47 -1.84 19.89
N PHE A 141 17.92 -2.82 20.67
CA PHE A 141 18.27 -2.60 22.08
C PHE A 141 19.78 -2.77 22.34
N ARG A 142 20.60 -2.73 21.29
CA ARG A 142 22.07 -2.63 21.38
C ARG A 142 22.55 -1.46 20.51
N PRO A 143 23.77 -0.95 20.74
CA PRO A 143 24.40 -0.06 19.78
C PRO A 143 24.47 -0.72 18.40
N GLU A 144 24.19 0.06 17.36
CA GLU A 144 24.22 -0.42 15.98
C GLU A 144 25.64 -0.86 15.60
N ARG A 145 25.76 -2.02 14.94
CA ARG A 145 27.05 -2.55 14.49
C ARG A 145 27.29 -2.07 13.05
N PRO A 146 28.43 -1.46 12.71
CA PRO A 146 28.72 -1.04 11.33
C PRO A 146 28.55 -2.15 10.29
N LYS A 147 28.99 -3.38 10.62
CA LYS A 147 28.82 -4.55 9.75
C LYS A 147 27.35 -4.90 9.45
N ASP A 148 26.43 -4.62 10.38
CA ASP A 148 25.00 -4.89 10.19
C ASP A 148 24.40 -3.88 9.22
N VAL A 149 24.83 -2.62 9.31
CA VAL A 149 24.42 -1.54 8.40
C VAL A 149 24.93 -1.81 6.99
N GLU A 150 26.21 -2.17 6.84
CA GLU A 150 26.77 -2.54 5.53
C GLU A 150 26.03 -3.73 4.90
N ARG A 151 25.70 -4.74 5.71
CA ARG A 151 24.89 -5.88 5.26
C ARG A 151 23.48 -5.45 4.84
N LEU A 152 22.81 -4.62 5.63
CA LEU A 152 21.50 -4.08 5.30
C LEU A 152 21.52 -3.29 4.00
N LYS A 153 22.50 -2.41 3.82
CA LYS A 153 22.63 -1.58 2.61
C LYS A 153 22.81 -2.41 1.36
N ARG A 154 23.59 -3.49 1.43
CA ARG A 154 23.74 -4.45 0.32
C ARG A 154 22.42 -5.12 -0.04
N LEU A 155 21.68 -5.62 0.96
CA LEU A 155 20.37 -6.24 0.73
C LEU A 155 19.35 -5.24 0.17
N GLN A 156 19.34 -4.01 0.66
CA GLN A 156 18.50 -2.94 0.14
C GLN A 156 18.85 -2.62 -1.32
N ALA A 157 20.14 -2.55 -1.65
CA ALA A 157 20.60 -2.30 -3.02
C ALA A 157 20.14 -3.42 -3.97
N GLU A 158 20.30 -4.69 -3.60
CA GLU A 158 19.83 -5.83 -4.41
C GLU A 158 18.32 -5.76 -4.67
N ILE A 159 17.52 -5.51 -3.65
CA ILE A 159 16.06 -5.38 -3.80
C ILE A 159 15.71 -4.15 -4.65
N HIS A 160 16.43 -3.05 -4.47
CA HIS A 160 16.17 -1.81 -5.18
C HIS A 160 16.48 -1.93 -6.67
N GLU A 161 17.60 -2.57 -7.04
CA GLU A 161 17.93 -2.88 -8.43
C GLU A 161 16.84 -3.73 -9.08
N ASN A 162 16.31 -4.76 -8.40
CA ASN A 162 15.17 -5.53 -8.92
C ASN A 162 13.94 -4.65 -9.18
N PHE A 163 13.65 -3.69 -8.30
CA PHE A 163 12.54 -2.74 -8.52
C PHE A 163 12.80 -1.86 -9.75
N ILE A 164 14.02 -1.32 -9.85
CA ILE A 164 14.45 -0.48 -10.97
C ILE A 164 14.30 -1.23 -12.27
N ASP A 165 14.82 -2.45 -12.34
CA ASP A 165 14.79 -3.30 -13.53
C ASP A 165 13.38 -3.62 -13.97
N GLN A 166 12.48 -3.92 -13.02
CA GLN A 166 11.08 -4.12 -13.35
C GLN A 166 10.44 -2.85 -13.91
N VAL A 167 10.62 -1.70 -13.25
CA VAL A 167 10.03 -0.43 -13.72
C VAL A 167 10.59 -0.08 -15.10
N LYS A 168 11.89 -0.20 -15.32
CA LYS A 168 12.53 0.01 -16.63
C LYS A 168 11.99 -0.94 -17.68
N THR A 169 11.84 -2.22 -17.38
CA THR A 169 11.30 -3.23 -18.30
C THR A 169 9.86 -2.91 -18.67
N ARG A 170 9.03 -2.52 -17.69
CA ARG A 170 7.60 -2.30 -17.88
C ARG A 170 7.26 -0.92 -18.44
N ARG A 171 8.09 0.08 -18.19
CA ARG A 171 7.87 1.46 -18.67
C ARG A 171 8.69 1.80 -19.92
N GLY A 172 9.87 1.22 -20.09
CA GLY A 172 10.73 1.40 -21.26
C GLY A 172 10.94 2.88 -21.62
N ASP A 173 10.84 3.19 -22.91
CA ASP A 173 11.04 4.54 -23.46
C ASP A 173 10.03 5.59 -22.97
N ARG A 174 8.99 5.19 -22.21
CA ARG A 174 8.07 6.16 -21.61
C ARG A 174 8.73 6.94 -20.48
N LEU A 175 9.67 6.33 -19.75
CA LEU A 175 10.34 6.98 -18.61
C LEU A 175 11.14 8.20 -19.09
N LYS A 176 11.00 9.30 -18.36
CA LYS A 176 11.65 10.57 -18.66
C LYS A 176 12.28 11.14 -17.40
N GLY A 177 13.48 11.68 -17.56
CA GLY A 177 14.24 12.29 -16.48
C GLY A 177 15.24 11.33 -15.85
N ASP A 178 16.23 11.94 -15.22
CA ASP A 178 17.20 11.26 -14.39
C ASP A 178 16.61 11.13 -12.97
N ASP A 179 17.04 10.11 -12.21
CA ASP A 179 16.76 10.01 -10.77
C ASP A 179 15.32 9.61 -10.33
N LEU A 180 14.58 8.87 -11.18
CA LEU A 180 13.24 8.36 -10.84
C LEU A 180 13.21 7.29 -9.72
N PHE A 181 14.37 6.86 -9.25
CA PHE A 181 14.54 5.70 -8.38
C PHE A 181 15.10 6.09 -7.00
N THR A 182 14.72 7.26 -6.48
CA THR A 182 15.21 7.79 -5.20
C THR A 182 14.29 7.52 -4.02
N GLY A 183 13.08 7.02 -4.28
CA GLY A 183 11.98 7.01 -3.33
C GLY A 183 11.13 8.29 -3.34
N GLU A 184 11.35 9.22 -4.27
CA GLU A 184 10.48 10.38 -4.49
C GLU A 184 9.05 9.96 -4.84
N ILE A 185 8.08 10.84 -4.56
CA ILE A 185 6.67 10.65 -4.92
C ILE A 185 6.23 11.65 -5.97
N TRP A 186 5.26 11.25 -6.79
CA TRP A 186 4.66 12.10 -7.81
C TRP A 186 3.15 12.16 -7.61
N VAL A 187 2.55 13.28 -8.04
CA VAL A 187 1.11 13.52 -7.96
C VAL A 187 0.53 13.68 -9.35
N GLY A 188 -0.50 12.89 -9.66
CA GLY A 188 -1.31 13.02 -10.88
C GLY A 188 -0.50 13.25 -12.16
N ALA A 189 -0.60 14.46 -12.72
CA ALA A 189 0.05 14.84 -13.96
C ALA A 189 1.59 14.77 -13.90
N GLY A 190 2.20 15.06 -12.75
CA GLY A 190 3.65 14.97 -12.61
C GLY A 190 4.17 13.55 -12.85
N ALA A 191 3.40 12.51 -12.49
CA ALA A 191 3.76 11.13 -12.77
C ALA A 191 3.67 10.78 -14.28
N ILE A 192 2.83 11.50 -15.04
CA ILE A 192 2.74 11.36 -16.51
C ILE A 192 3.95 12.03 -17.16
N GLU A 193 4.34 13.20 -16.67
CA GLU A 193 5.48 13.97 -17.19
C GLU A 193 6.78 13.17 -17.14
N VAL A 194 7.01 12.41 -16.07
CA VAL A 194 8.16 11.51 -15.92
C VAL A 194 7.95 10.10 -16.48
N GLY A 195 6.77 9.81 -17.03
CA GLY A 195 6.46 8.54 -17.69
C GLY A 195 6.16 7.37 -16.76
N LEU A 196 5.95 7.61 -15.47
CA LEU A 196 5.59 6.59 -14.51
C LEU A 196 4.16 6.06 -14.72
N VAL A 197 3.25 6.91 -15.19
CA VAL A 197 1.87 6.52 -15.53
C VAL A 197 1.49 7.06 -16.91
N ASP A 198 0.38 6.57 -17.48
CA ASP A 198 0.06 6.83 -18.89
C ASP A 198 -0.92 8.00 -19.07
N GLU A 199 -2.01 8.05 -18.30
CA GLU A 199 -3.08 9.04 -18.51
C GLU A 199 -3.80 9.39 -17.19
N ILE A 200 -4.40 10.58 -17.14
CA ILE A 200 -5.39 10.91 -16.11
C ILE A 200 -6.67 10.10 -16.36
N GLY A 201 -7.24 9.48 -15.33
CA GLY A 201 -8.53 8.80 -15.47
C GLY A 201 -9.06 8.14 -14.20
N HIS A 202 -10.39 8.11 -14.10
CA HIS A 202 -11.11 7.39 -13.05
C HIS A 202 -11.63 6.04 -13.54
N LEU A 203 -11.82 5.09 -12.62
CA LEU A 203 -12.09 3.69 -12.96
C LEU A 203 -13.28 3.51 -13.92
N ALA A 204 -14.47 3.98 -13.54
CA ALA A 204 -15.66 3.76 -14.37
C ALA A 204 -15.56 4.50 -15.73
N PRO A 205 -15.27 5.82 -15.77
CA PRO A 205 -15.09 6.53 -17.04
C PRO A 205 -14.02 5.93 -17.95
N THR A 206 -12.86 5.56 -17.41
CA THR A 206 -11.77 4.94 -18.18
C THR A 206 -12.22 3.62 -18.80
N MET A 207 -12.82 2.73 -18.00
CA MET A 207 -13.22 1.42 -18.51
C MET A 207 -14.42 1.50 -19.46
N HIS A 208 -15.34 2.44 -19.26
CA HIS A 208 -16.42 2.70 -20.21
C HIS A 208 -15.90 3.26 -21.54
N ARG A 209 -14.90 4.14 -21.51
CA ARG A 209 -14.23 4.65 -22.71
C ARG A 209 -13.52 3.54 -23.49
N LEU A 210 -12.88 2.61 -22.79
CA LEU A 210 -12.12 1.53 -23.41
C LEU A 210 -13.00 0.36 -23.92
N TYR A 211 -14.08 0.03 -23.20
CA TYR A 211 -14.86 -1.20 -23.43
C TYR A 211 -16.36 -0.98 -23.65
N GLY A 212 -16.82 0.28 -23.64
CA GLY A 212 -18.19 0.72 -23.91
C GLY A 212 -19.04 1.01 -22.66
N GLU A 213 -20.04 1.88 -22.80
CA GLU A 213 -20.89 2.37 -21.69
C GLU A 213 -21.75 1.28 -21.00
N LYS A 214 -21.95 0.13 -21.65
CA LYS A 214 -22.72 -1.00 -21.10
C LYS A 214 -21.85 -1.98 -20.30
N THR A 215 -20.57 -1.67 -20.14
CA THR A 215 -19.61 -2.49 -19.39
C THR A 215 -20.11 -2.76 -17.97
N LYS A 216 -20.03 -4.02 -17.54
CA LYS A 216 -20.37 -4.42 -16.17
C LYS A 216 -19.13 -4.87 -15.43
N PHE A 217 -18.92 -4.30 -14.24
CA PHE A 217 -17.85 -4.72 -13.36
C PHE A 217 -18.27 -5.93 -12.54
N ARG A 218 -17.57 -7.05 -12.70
CA ARG A 218 -17.61 -8.15 -11.75
C ARG A 218 -16.56 -7.86 -10.68
N VAL A 219 -17.01 -7.36 -9.53
CA VAL A 219 -16.12 -7.13 -8.38
C VAL A 219 -15.75 -8.47 -7.79
N LEU A 220 -14.44 -8.69 -7.68
CA LEU A 220 -13.88 -9.84 -7.02
C LEU A 220 -13.46 -9.38 -5.63
N SER A 221 -14.16 -9.87 -4.62
CA SER A 221 -13.67 -9.80 -3.26
C SER A 221 -13.44 -11.21 -2.77
N ARG A 222 -12.46 -11.38 -1.88
CA ARG A 222 -12.39 -12.55 -1.02
C ARG A 222 -13.80 -12.76 -0.44
N ALA A 223 -14.40 -13.93 -0.65
CA ALA A 223 -15.43 -14.37 0.29
C ALA A 223 -14.67 -14.56 1.60
N ALA A 224 -15.01 -13.79 2.64
CA ALA A 224 -14.32 -13.92 3.93
C ALA A 224 -14.24 -15.42 4.31
N PRO A 225 -13.10 -15.92 4.83
CA PRO A 225 -12.94 -17.33 5.20
C PRO A 225 -14.08 -17.84 6.11
N ASP A 226 -14.72 -16.93 6.84
CA ASP A 226 -15.80 -17.21 7.79
C ASP A 226 -17.16 -16.62 7.35
N ALA A 227 -17.34 -16.29 6.07
CA ALA A 227 -18.64 -15.86 5.59
C ALA A 227 -19.62 -17.03 5.74
N PRO A 228 -20.70 -16.91 6.54
CA PRO A 228 -21.68 -17.98 6.64
C PRO A 228 -22.22 -18.28 5.24
N PRO A 229 -22.54 -19.55 4.92
CA PRO A 229 -23.09 -19.91 3.62
C PRO A 229 -24.26 -18.99 3.33
N ARG A 230 -24.25 -18.35 2.15
CA ARG A 230 -25.33 -17.43 1.76
C ARG A 230 -26.66 -18.17 1.93
N PRO A 231 -27.59 -17.70 2.77
CA PRO A 231 -28.86 -18.37 2.92
C PRO A 231 -29.53 -18.42 1.54
N ALA A 232 -29.97 -19.61 1.15
CA ALA A 232 -30.76 -19.78 -0.07
C ALA A 232 -31.90 -18.77 -0.03
N ARG A 233 -31.97 -17.89 -1.02
CA ARG A 233 -32.99 -16.84 -1.08
C ARG A 233 -34.34 -17.54 -1.21
N PRO A 234 -35.26 -17.45 -0.22
CA PRO A 234 -36.61 -17.92 -0.45
C PRO A 234 -37.25 -16.99 -1.47
N LEU A 235 -38.01 -17.56 -2.39
CA LEU A 235 -38.80 -16.81 -3.35
C LEU A 235 -39.87 -16.04 -2.56
N GLY A 236 -39.67 -14.73 -2.38
CA GLY A 236 -40.62 -13.81 -1.74
C GLY A 236 -40.41 -13.61 -0.23
N ALA A 237 -39.62 -12.61 0.15
CA ALA A 237 -39.76 -11.94 1.44
C ALA A 237 -39.22 -10.52 1.37
N ALA A 238 -40.07 -9.57 1.76
CA ALA A 238 -39.85 -8.14 1.75
C ALA A 238 -38.82 -7.68 2.80
N VAL A 239 -38.25 -6.51 2.52
CA VAL A 239 -37.31 -5.75 3.36
C VAL A 239 -37.82 -5.58 4.80
N ARG A 240 -37.00 -5.97 5.78
CA ARG A 240 -36.97 -5.34 7.11
C ARG A 240 -35.55 -5.45 7.68
N GLY A 241 -34.97 -4.31 8.03
CA GLY A 241 -33.60 -4.21 8.52
C GLY A 241 -33.42 -4.66 9.97
N ARG A 242 -32.17 -4.99 10.30
CA ARG A 242 -31.44 -4.48 11.46
C ARG A 242 -29.98 -4.96 11.40
N GLY A 243 -29.09 -4.07 11.82
CA GLY A 243 -27.65 -4.19 11.64
C GLY A 243 -26.99 -5.30 12.45
N ALA A 244 -25.91 -5.82 11.89
CA ALA A 244 -24.84 -6.48 12.62
C ALA A 244 -23.55 -5.73 12.26
N ARG A 245 -22.93 -5.11 13.26
CA ARG A 245 -21.56 -4.58 13.12
C ARG A 245 -20.61 -5.76 13.21
N THR A 246 -20.01 -6.15 12.10
CA THR A 246 -18.82 -6.99 12.11
C THR A 246 -17.64 -6.12 12.52
N LEU A 247 -16.92 -6.53 13.57
CA LEU A 247 -15.65 -5.94 13.96
C LEU A 247 -14.60 -6.38 12.93
N ASP A 248 -14.13 -5.41 12.15
CA ASP A 248 -13.02 -5.58 11.22
C ASP A 248 -11.71 -5.27 11.99
N PRO A 249 -10.80 -6.24 12.15
CA PRO A 249 -9.58 -6.06 12.95
C PRO A 249 -8.57 -5.06 12.35
N PHE A 250 -8.82 -4.50 11.15
CA PHE A 250 -7.94 -3.55 10.50
C PHE A 250 -8.59 -2.21 10.14
N ARG A 251 -9.83 -1.96 10.60
CA ARG A 251 -10.43 -0.63 10.44
C ARG A 251 -9.77 0.32 11.43
N ILE A 252 -8.94 1.25 10.94
CA ILE A 252 -8.42 2.35 11.75
C ILE A 252 -9.61 3.20 12.22
N ASP A 253 -10.07 2.92 13.43
CA ASP A 253 -11.15 3.65 14.07
C ASP A 253 -10.70 5.09 14.33
N ARG A 254 -11.52 6.09 14.02
CA ARG A 254 -11.25 7.49 14.40
C ARG A 254 -11.01 7.60 15.91
N ALA A 255 -11.64 6.75 16.72
CA ALA A 255 -11.37 6.66 18.15
C ALA A 255 -9.95 6.16 18.47
N MET A 256 -9.35 5.30 17.63
CA MET A 256 -7.97 4.82 17.79
C MET A 256 -6.96 5.91 17.43
N ILE A 257 -7.20 6.71 16.39
CA ILE A 257 -6.38 7.89 16.04
C ILE A 257 -6.41 8.90 17.19
N VAL A 258 -7.60 9.18 17.74
CA VAL A 258 -7.74 10.08 18.89
C VAL A 258 -7.04 9.52 20.14
N LYS A 259 -7.11 8.21 20.39
CA LYS A 259 -6.39 7.55 21.49
C LYS A 259 -4.87 7.59 21.30
N LEU A 260 -4.37 7.38 20.09
CA LEU A 260 -2.94 7.47 19.78
C LEU A 260 -2.44 8.91 19.91
N ALA A 261 -3.22 9.89 19.47
CA ALA A 261 -2.93 11.31 19.65
C ALA A 261 -2.95 11.72 21.13
N LEU A 262 -3.92 11.25 21.92
CA LEU A 262 -3.95 11.49 23.38
C LEU A 262 -2.77 10.80 24.09
N PHE A 263 -2.40 9.59 23.66
CA PHE A 263 -1.27 8.86 24.21
C PHE A 263 0.05 9.57 23.91
N LEU A 264 0.27 10.03 22.67
CA LEU A 264 1.42 10.87 22.29
C LEU A 264 1.43 12.19 23.07
N LEU A 265 0.27 12.83 23.27
CA LEU A 265 0.16 14.04 24.08
C LEU A 265 0.51 13.78 25.55
N LEU A 266 0.04 12.67 26.14
CA LEU A 266 0.38 12.24 27.49
C LEU A 266 1.87 11.92 27.64
N VAL A 267 2.48 11.29 26.63
CA VAL A 267 3.93 11.02 26.60
C VAL A 267 4.71 12.34 26.51
N LEU A 268 4.27 13.31 25.71
CA LEU A 268 4.90 14.64 25.63
C LEU A 268 4.75 15.45 26.93
N VAL A 269 3.63 15.30 27.63
CA VAL A 269 3.41 15.89 28.97
C VAL A 269 4.29 15.21 30.02
N ALA A 270 4.37 13.87 30.02
CA ALA A 270 5.20 13.10 30.94
C ALA A 270 6.71 13.33 30.72
N LEU A 271 7.13 13.61 29.49
CA LEU A 271 8.50 13.99 29.13
C LEU A 271 8.80 15.49 29.29
N GLY A 272 7.86 16.27 29.86
CA GLY A 272 8.07 17.69 30.22
C GLY A 272 8.13 18.66 29.05
N PHE A 273 7.71 18.26 27.84
CA PHE A 273 7.85 19.08 26.63
C PHE A 273 6.84 20.25 26.55
N VAL A 274 5.71 20.15 27.24
CA VAL A 274 4.67 21.20 27.23
C VAL A 274 5.11 22.49 27.96
N GLY A 275 6.06 22.40 28.89
CA GLY A 275 6.56 23.57 29.65
C GLY A 275 7.45 24.53 28.85
N ARG A 276 7.91 24.15 27.65
CA ARG A 276 8.78 24.98 26.78
C ARG A 276 8.04 25.82 25.74
N LEU A 277 6.72 25.66 25.60
CA LEU A 277 5.89 26.35 24.61
C LEU A 277 5.15 27.58 25.16
N LEU A 278 5.21 27.85 26.46
CA LEU A 278 4.64 29.06 27.05
C LEU A 278 5.70 30.16 27.16
N PRO A 279 5.44 31.39 26.66
CA PRO A 279 6.36 32.51 26.85
C PRO A 279 6.49 32.82 28.34
N ARG A 280 7.74 32.89 28.83
CA ARG A 280 8.00 33.27 30.23
C ARG A 280 7.45 34.68 30.50
N PRO A 281 6.80 34.92 31.65
CA PRO A 281 6.36 36.27 32.01
C PRO A 281 7.58 37.19 32.09
N LYS A 282 7.50 38.35 31.42
CA LYS A 282 8.52 39.40 31.54
C LYS A 282 8.58 39.82 33.00
N GLY A 283 9.75 39.70 33.62
CA GLY A 283 10.00 40.21 34.96
C GLY A 283 9.73 41.73 35.05
N PRO A 284 9.46 42.25 36.25
CA PRO A 284 9.14 43.66 36.44
C PRO A 284 10.28 44.56 35.96
N PRO A 285 9.97 45.76 35.42
CA PRO A 285 11.00 46.65 34.89
C PRO A 285 11.96 47.10 35.99
N ALA A 286 13.25 47.12 35.66
CA ALA A 286 14.30 47.60 36.55
C ALA A 286 14.03 49.06 36.96
N ARG A 287 14.02 49.32 38.27
CA ARG A 287 14.00 50.68 38.80
C ARG A 287 15.29 51.38 38.39
N ARG A 288 15.18 52.50 37.67
CA ARG A 288 16.24 53.51 37.60
C ARG A 288 16.48 54.02 39.03
N VAL A 289 17.70 53.90 39.50
CA VAL A 289 18.20 54.66 40.63
C VAL A 289 18.77 55.95 40.03
N GLU A 290 18.13 57.08 40.33
CA GLU A 290 18.76 58.40 40.20
C GLU A 290 19.41 58.76 41.54
N ALA A 291 20.61 59.35 41.44
CA ALA A 291 21.52 59.87 42.47
C ALA A 291 22.25 58.84 43.34
#